data_AF-A0AAE1HJ36-F1
#
_entry.id   AF-A0AAE1HJ36-F1
#
_cell.length_a   1.000
_cell.length_b   1.000
_cell.length_c   1.000
_cell.angle_alpha   90.00
_cell.angle_beta   90.00
_cell.angle_gamma   90.00
#
_symmetry.space_group_name_H-M   'P 1'
#
loop_
_entity.id
_entity.type
_entity.pdbx_description
1 polymer ?
#
loop_
_entity_poly.entity_id
_entity_poly.type
_entity_poly.pdbx_seq_one_letter_code
_entity_poly.pdbx_strand_id
1 'polypeptide(L)'
;METCSCVHPVDSSRSLYFASDFPHLVKNMWTRIISKQELNLPEGTIKLDHWRAVLDNESGKGIKAELTLSKDHLQPTNFQKMKVRLAMQAKRVAVCTEHYRALGDSRLKDAEPTIEFIR
;
A
#
# COMPACT_ATOMS: atom_id res chain seq x y z
N MET A 1 4.71 3.88 28.18
CA MET A 1 4.76 2.71 27.28
C MET A 1 3.42 2.01 27.41
N GLU A 2 2.64 1.96 26.34
CA GLU A 2 1.42 1.14 26.34
C GLU A 2 1.83 -0.33 26.25
N THR A 3 1.43 -1.13 27.23
CA THR A 3 1.66 -2.58 27.23
C THR A 3 0.57 -3.26 26.40
N CYS A 4 0.93 -3.87 25.25
CA CYS A 4 0.05 -4.71 24.43
C CYS A 4 -0.15 -6.12 25.01
N SER A 5 -0.29 -6.22 26.32
CA SER A 5 -0.50 -7.48 27.01
C SER A 5 -1.17 -7.30 28.36
N CYS A 6 -1.81 -8.36 28.85
CA CYS A 6 -2.31 -8.46 30.22
C CYS A 6 -1.99 -9.83 30.83
N VAL A 7 -2.03 -9.93 32.16
CA VAL A 7 -1.87 -11.22 32.84
C VAL A 7 -3.12 -12.07 32.59
N HIS A 8 -2.94 -13.38 32.38
CA HIS A 8 -4.08 -14.28 32.19
C HIS A 8 -4.97 -14.28 33.44
N PRO A 9 -6.31 -14.17 33.31
CA PRO A 9 -7.23 -13.96 34.44
C PRO A 9 -7.35 -15.12 35.45
N VAL A 10 -6.58 -16.19 35.28
CA VAL A 10 -6.69 -17.45 36.06
C VAL A 10 -5.30 -17.98 36.43
N ASP A 11 -4.32 -17.80 35.55
CA ASP A 11 -2.95 -18.28 35.76
C ASP A 11 -1.99 -17.07 35.68
N SER A 12 -1.56 -16.58 36.84
CA SER A 12 -0.68 -15.42 36.93
C SER A 12 0.72 -15.66 36.37
N SER A 13 1.07 -16.91 36.01
CA SER A 13 2.33 -17.23 35.32
C SER A 13 2.28 -16.97 33.82
N ARG A 14 1.10 -16.65 33.25
CA ARG A 14 0.89 -16.46 31.81
C ARG A 14 0.51 -15.03 31.45
N SER A 15 0.88 -14.65 30.23
CA SER A 15 0.53 -13.37 29.61
C SER A 15 -0.33 -13.59 28.37
N LEU A 16 -1.36 -12.76 28.21
CA LEU A 16 -2.16 -12.62 27.00
C LEU A 16 -1.60 -11.45 26.20
N TYR A 17 -1.24 -11.69 24.95
CA TYR A 17 -0.74 -10.66 24.05
C TYR A 17 -1.84 -10.26 23.07
N PHE A 18 -2.02 -8.96 22.88
CA PHE A 18 -2.99 -8.43 21.93
C PHE A 18 -2.31 -8.20 20.59
N ALA A 19 -2.85 -8.82 19.55
CA ALA A 19 -2.42 -8.63 18.18
C ALA A 19 -3.60 -8.12 17.35
N SER A 20 -3.29 -7.27 16.38
CA SER A 20 -4.23 -6.85 15.36
C SER A 20 -4.12 -7.75 14.13
N ASP A 21 -5.21 -7.86 13.39
CA ASP A 21 -5.22 -8.55 12.11
C ASP A 21 -4.46 -7.71 11.07
N PHE A 22 -3.20 -8.05 10.86
CA PHE A 22 -2.31 -7.36 9.92
C PHE A 22 -2.86 -7.29 8.48
N PRO A 23 -3.35 -8.40 7.88
CA PRO A 23 -4.05 -8.36 6.59
C PRO A 23 -5.14 -7.27 6.50
N HIS A 24 -5.93 -7.11 7.57
CA HIS A 24 -6.98 -6.09 7.61
C HIS A 24 -6.44 -4.67 7.74
N LEU A 25 -5.33 -4.47 8.47
CA LEU A 25 -4.67 -3.17 8.54
C LEU A 25 -4.16 -2.72 7.16
N VAL A 26 -3.49 -3.59 6.41
CA VAL A 26 -2.99 -3.29 5.06
C VAL A 26 -4.15 -2.94 4.11
N LYS A 27 -5.25 -3.71 4.19
CA LYS A 27 -6.47 -3.43 3.41
C LYS A 27 -7.04 -2.05 3.73
N ASN A 28 -7.14 -1.69 5.01
CA ASN A 28 -7.68 -0.40 5.44
C ASN A 28 -6.79 0.76 4.98
N MET A 29 -5.47 0.62 5.10
CA MET A 29 -4.49 1.57 4.59
C MET A 29 -4.64 1.79 3.08
N TRP A 30 -4.64 0.72 2.30
CA TRP A 30 -4.82 0.80 0.84
C TRP A 30 -6.15 1.44 0.45
N THR A 31 -7.24 1.05 1.11
CA THR A 31 -8.57 1.65 0.88
C THR A 31 -8.59 3.14 1.21
N ARG A 32 -7.85 3.55 2.26
CA ARG A 32 -7.71 4.96 2.65
C ARG A 32 -6.97 5.77 1.58
N ILE A 33 -5.88 5.24 1.02
CA ILE A 33 -5.12 5.87 -0.08
C ILE A 33 -6.04 6.06 -1.29
N ILE A 34 -6.77 5.02 -1.71
CA ILE A 34 -7.73 5.12 -2.82
C ILE A 34 -8.80 6.17 -2.53
N SER A 35 -9.38 6.17 -1.33
CA SER A 35 -10.48 7.09 -1.01
C SER A 35 -10.02 8.54 -0.95
N LYS A 36 -8.80 8.82 -0.48
CA LYS A 36 -8.31 10.18 -0.28
C LYS A 36 -7.53 10.72 -1.47
N GLN A 37 -7.06 9.85 -2.36
CA GLN A 37 -6.19 10.17 -3.50
C GLN A 37 -4.81 10.69 -3.08
N GLU A 38 -4.74 11.51 -2.04
CA GLU A 38 -3.51 12.00 -1.42
C GLU A 38 -3.56 11.84 0.11
N LEU A 39 -2.42 11.51 0.70
CA LEU A 39 -2.24 11.49 2.15
C LEU A 39 -1.02 12.33 2.51
N ASN A 40 -1.22 13.32 3.38
CA ASN A 40 -0.13 14.13 3.91
C ASN A 40 0.43 13.46 5.16
N LEU A 41 1.71 13.14 5.12
CA LEU A 41 2.48 12.67 6.28
C LEU A 41 3.60 13.68 6.58
N PRO A 42 4.18 13.66 7.78
CA PRO A 42 5.32 14.51 8.13
C PRO A 42 6.48 14.42 7.14
N GLU A 43 6.72 13.23 6.58
CA GLU A 43 7.78 12.91 5.61
C GLU A 43 7.45 13.32 4.17
N GLY A 44 6.18 13.63 3.86
CA GLY A 44 5.76 14.08 2.54
C GLY A 44 4.35 13.62 2.16
N THR A 45 4.01 13.83 0.89
CA THR A 45 2.68 13.54 0.36
C THR A 45 2.69 12.25 -0.45
N ILE A 46 1.87 11.28 -0.05
CA ILE A 46 1.59 10.10 -0.86
C ILE A 46 0.51 10.45 -1.87
N LYS A 47 0.71 10.10 -3.14
CA LYS A 47 -0.25 10.37 -4.21
C LYS A 47 -0.61 9.09 -4.95
N LEU A 48 -1.91 8.82 -5.09
CA LEU A 48 -2.43 7.74 -5.91
C LEU A 48 -2.06 7.92 -7.39
N ASP A 49 -1.79 9.16 -7.81
CA ASP A 49 -1.31 9.46 -9.17
C ASP A 49 0.01 8.76 -9.51
N HIS A 50 0.85 8.44 -8.53
CA HIS A 50 2.05 7.65 -8.79
C HIS A 50 1.70 6.23 -9.27
N TRP A 51 0.64 5.60 -8.74
CA TRP A 51 0.17 4.30 -9.23
C TRP A 51 -0.44 4.41 -10.63
N ARG A 52 -1.13 5.52 -10.93
CA ARG A 52 -1.67 5.77 -12.28
C ARG A 52 -0.54 5.91 -13.29
N ALA A 53 0.49 6.69 -12.96
CA ALA A 53 1.65 6.87 -13.82
C ALA A 53 2.37 5.54 -14.10
N VAL A 54 2.50 4.66 -13.10
CA VAL A 54 3.03 3.30 -13.30
C VAL A 54 2.14 2.49 -14.26
N LEU A 55 0.83 2.45 -14.05
CA LEU A 55 -0.08 1.73 -14.94
C LEU A 55 -0.03 2.24 -16.39
N ASP A 56 0.07 3.55 -16.56
CA ASP A 56 0.17 4.17 -17.89
C ASP A 56 1.50 3.79 -18.56
N ASN A 57 2.60 3.77 -17.81
CA ASN A 57 3.89 3.30 -18.32
C ASN A 57 3.87 1.84 -18.74
N GLU A 58 3.03 1.01 -18.12
CA GLU A 58 2.89 -0.40 -18.45
C GLU A 58 1.86 -0.69 -19.54
N SER A 59 1.03 0.30 -19.87
CA SER A 59 0.02 0.17 -20.92
C SER A 59 0.67 -0.03 -22.28
N GLY A 60 0.23 -1.04 -23.02
CA GLY A 60 0.73 -1.32 -24.37
C GLY A 60 2.11 -1.99 -24.45
N LYS A 61 2.78 -2.27 -23.32
CA LYS A 61 4.05 -3.02 -23.30
C LYS A 61 3.82 -4.52 -23.30
N GLY A 62 4.58 -5.24 -24.13
CA GLY A 62 4.56 -6.72 -24.17
C GLY A 62 5.14 -7.37 -22.93
N ILE A 63 6.03 -6.68 -22.21
CA ILE A 63 6.62 -7.11 -20.94
C ILE A 63 6.42 -5.98 -19.92
N LYS A 64 5.82 -6.30 -18.77
CA LYS A 64 5.53 -5.37 -17.68
C LYS A 64 6.55 -5.55 -16.56
N ALA A 65 6.86 -4.46 -15.85
CA ALA A 65 7.70 -4.52 -14.66
C ALA A 65 6.93 -5.16 -13.48
N GLU A 66 5.60 -4.94 -13.41
CA GLU A 66 4.69 -5.57 -12.47
C GLU A 66 3.46 -6.16 -13.19
N LEU A 67 3.44 -7.48 -13.31
CA LEU A 67 2.33 -8.20 -13.95
C LEU A 67 1.01 -8.12 -13.19
N THR A 68 1.06 -7.81 -11.88
CA THR A 68 -0.13 -7.87 -11.01
C THR A 68 -0.87 -6.56 -10.89
N LEU A 69 -0.25 -5.40 -11.17
CA LEU A 69 -0.91 -4.11 -11.04
C LEU A 69 -1.92 -3.91 -12.17
N SER A 70 -3.13 -3.49 -11.80
CA SER A 70 -4.23 -3.28 -12.74
C SER A 70 -5.15 -2.16 -12.28
N LYS A 71 -6.10 -1.76 -13.14
CA LYS A 71 -7.12 -0.76 -12.80
C LYS A 71 -7.92 -1.12 -11.55
N ASP A 72 -8.12 -2.42 -11.28
CA ASP A 72 -8.80 -2.90 -10.07
C ASP A 72 -8.09 -2.51 -8.77
N HIS A 73 -6.79 -2.21 -8.83
CA HIS A 73 -6.01 -1.76 -7.68
C HIS A 73 -6.22 -0.28 -7.36
N LEU A 74 -6.71 0.50 -8.32
CA LEU A 74 -6.97 1.94 -8.21
C LEU A 74 -8.45 2.24 -8.05
N GLN A 75 -9.31 1.43 -8.65
CA GLN A 75 -10.76 1.61 -8.70
C GLN A 75 -11.48 0.30 -8.34
N PRO A 76 -11.25 -0.25 -7.13
CA PRO A 76 -11.91 -1.48 -6.73
C PRO A 76 -13.41 -1.28 -6.50
N THR A 77 -14.21 -2.22 -6.97
CA THR A 77 -15.61 -2.41 -6.56
C THR A 77 -15.70 -2.71 -5.06
N ASN A 78 -16.90 -2.59 -4.48
CA ASN A 78 -17.12 -2.91 -3.06
C ASN A 78 -16.71 -4.34 -2.68
N PHE A 79 -16.93 -5.32 -3.57
CA PHE A 79 -16.47 -6.69 -3.36
C PHE A 79 -14.95 -6.82 -3.45
N GLN A 80 -14.31 -6.09 -4.37
CA GLN A 80 -12.85 -6.09 -4.52
C GLN A 80 -12.15 -5.41 -3.33
N LYS A 81 -12.75 -4.41 -2.69
CA LYS A 81 -12.21 -3.79 -1.46
C LYS A 81 -12.01 -4.79 -0.32
N MET A 82 -12.78 -5.89 -0.31
CA MET A 82 -12.63 -6.95 0.68
C MET A 82 -11.51 -7.96 0.34
N LYS A 83 -10.99 -7.94 -0.89
CA LYS A 83 -9.90 -8.84 -1.32
C LYS A 83 -8.56 -8.31 -0.84
N VAL A 84 -8.10 -8.76 0.33
CA VAL A 84 -6.79 -8.38 0.89
C VAL A 84 -5.64 -8.60 -0.10
N ARG A 85 -5.75 -9.61 -0.98
CA ARG A 85 -4.78 -9.87 -2.03
C ARG A 85 -4.50 -8.64 -2.91
N LEU A 86 -5.52 -7.86 -3.27
CA LEU A 86 -5.34 -6.64 -4.07
C LEU A 86 -4.55 -5.58 -3.29
N ALA A 87 -4.84 -5.40 -2.00
CA ALA A 87 -4.08 -4.48 -1.15
C ALA A 87 -2.61 -4.89 -1.03
N MET A 88 -2.33 -6.19 -0.87
CA MET A 88 -0.96 -6.72 -0.80
C MET A 88 -0.22 -6.53 -2.14
N GLN A 89 -0.88 -6.77 -3.27
CA GLN A 89 -0.30 -6.56 -4.60
C GLN A 89 -0.05 -5.08 -4.90
N ALA A 90 -0.91 -4.19 -4.41
CA ALA A 90 -0.74 -2.75 -4.57
C ALA A 90 0.56 -2.21 -3.95
N LYS A 91 1.13 -2.90 -2.94
CA LYS A 91 2.45 -2.56 -2.37
C LYS A 91 3.60 -2.72 -3.37
N ARG A 92 3.44 -3.56 -4.41
CA ARG A 92 4.52 -3.82 -5.37
C ARG A 92 4.79 -2.63 -6.30
N VAL A 93 3.91 -1.62 -6.29
CA VAL A 93 4.10 -0.41 -7.10
C VAL A 93 5.42 0.29 -6.78
N ALA A 94 5.94 0.21 -5.54
CA ALA A 94 7.13 0.98 -5.14
C ALA A 94 8.33 0.68 -6.03
N VAL A 95 8.53 -0.60 -6.36
CA VAL A 95 9.61 -1.06 -7.25
C VAL A 95 9.41 -0.53 -8.67
N CYS A 96 8.19 -0.51 -9.18
CA CYS A 96 7.89 0.02 -10.51
C CYS A 96 8.01 1.53 -10.58
N THR A 97 7.57 2.23 -9.53
CA THR A 97 7.70 3.66 -9.38
C THR A 97 9.17 4.06 -9.44
N GLU A 98 10.05 3.36 -8.70
CA GLU A 98 11.50 3.59 -8.78
C GLU A 98 12.05 3.36 -10.17
N HIS A 99 11.66 2.25 -10.82
CA HIS A 99 12.11 1.94 -12.17
C HIS A 99 11.73 3.03 -13.18
N TYR A 100 10.46 3.44 -13.21
CA TYR A 100 9.98 4.45 -14.15
C TYR A 100 10.45 5.87 -13.82
N ARG A 101 10.69 6.16 -12.54
CA ARG A 101 11.35 7.38 -12.11
C ARG A 101 12.81 7.43 -12.61
N ALA A 102 13.54 6.33 -12.51
CA ALA A 102 14.91 6.24 -13.03
C ALA A 102 14.98 6.40 -14.57
N LEU A 103 13.92 5.98 -15.28
CA LEU A 103 13.76 6.22 -16.72
C LEU A 103 13.33 7.66 -17.08
N GLY A 104 13.06 8.52 -16.08
CA GLY A 104 12.80 9.94 -16.27
C GLY A 104 11.33 10.33 -16.42
N ASP A 105 10.35 9.52 -15.99
CA ASP A 105 8.95 9.94 -16.00
C ASP A 105 8.75 11.16 -15.07
N SER A 106 8.31 12.27 -15.65
CA SER A 106 8.12 13.54 -14.95
C SER A 106 7.06 13.50 -13.86
N ARG A 107 6.08 12.59 -13.97
CA ARG A 107 4.98 12.38 -13.01
C ARG A 107 5.43 11.62 -11.76
N LEU A 108 6.65 11.09 -11.75
CA LEU A 108 7.21 10.31 -10.64
C LEU A 108 8.36 11.02 -9.93
N LYS A 109 8.62 12.30 -10.25
CA LYS A 109 9.74 13.06 -9.68
C LYS A 109 9.65 13.23 -8.16
N ASP A 110 8.43 13.44 -7.66
CA ASP A 110 8.10 13.62 -6.24
C ASP A 110 7.57 12.33 -5.58
N ALA A 111 7.82 11.17 -6.18
CA ALA A 111 7.31 9.90 -5.68
C ALA A 111 8.10 9.31 -4.49
N GLU A 112 9.16 9.99 -4.01
CA GLU A 112 10.00 9.50 -2.89
C GLU A 112 9.18 9.16 -1.64
N PRO A 113 8.30 10.04 -1.12
CA PRO A 113 7.52 9.73 0.08
C PRO A 113 6.56 8.55 -0.14
N THR A 114 6.12 8.37 -1.39
CA THR A 114 5.27 7.23 -1.77
C THR A 114 6.06 5.93 -1.78
N ILE A 115 7.28 5.93 -2.32
CA ILE A 115 8.14 4.74 -2.35
C ILE A 115 8.49 4.31 -0.93
N GLU A 116 8.89 5.27 -0.09
CA GLU A 116 9.29 5.02 1.29
C GLU A 116 8.13 4.46 2.13
N PHE A 117 6.95 5.07 2.03
CA PHE A 117 5.78 4.61 2.79
C PHE A 117 5.36 3.16 2.48
N ILE A 118 5.53 2.73 1.23
CA ILE A 118 5.04 1.43 0.79
C ILE A 118 5.99 0.29 1.16
N ARG A 119 7.29 0.54 1.33
CA ARG A 119 8.27 -0.50 1.67
C ARG A 119 7.93 -1.09 3.04
#